data_AF-A0A543J5P4-F1
#
_entry.id   AF-A0A543J5P4-F1
#
_cell.length_a   1.000
_cell.length_b   1.000
_cell.length_c   1.000
_cell.angle_alpha   90.00
_cell.angle_beta   90.00
_cell.angle_gamma   90.00
#
_symmetry.space_group_name_H-M   'P 1'
#
loop_
_entity.id
_entity.type
_entity.pdbx_description
1 polymer ?
#
loop_
_entity_poly.entity_id
_entity_poly.type
_entity_poly.pdbx_seq_one_letter_code
_entity_poly.pdbx_strand_id
1 'polypeptide(L)'
;MAGRRDAVARKNAAMPRPYPHAHDDCDSCGQFDADMAVHHRHPNGADQRLCQRCAGPVLTRLVLTGHTLTVRALDHDDRIDQGTPGTGHDAVDGHPDPTTLSHERIEPRHVEGVLWTVELAEQALRGARPAGSTFLRVLIDQGGTATAARLRELTGQHNLHHMTLTVNTSARRVLGGRQDGSGERLRVAIPRPDPNAPRSQTVHDYTLPEDLVPILDAALRRIGR
;
A
#
# COMPACT_ATOMS: atom_id res chain seq x y z
N MET A 1 12.48 45.59 -42.16
CA MET A 1 12.79 44.60 -41.11
C MET A 1 12.41 45.20 -39.78
N ALA A 2 11.25 44.82 -39.24
CA ALA A 2 10.72 45.33 -37.97
C ALA A 2 10.44 44.13 -37.06
N GLY A 3 10.89 44.25 -35.81
CA GLY A 3 11.11 43.16 -34.87
C GLY A 3 9.84 42.54 -34.28
N ARG A 4 9.99 41.25 -33.97
CA ARG A 4 9.11 40.40 -33.15
C ARG A 4 8.73 41.12 -31.84
N ARG A 5 7.47 41.50 -31.73
CA ARG A 5 6.83 41.88 -30.47
C ARG A 5 5.95 40.72 -29.98
N ASP A 6 6.22 40.31 -28.75
CA ASP A 6 5.23 39.92 -27.73
C ASP A 6 4.34 38.70 -28.01
N ALA A 7 4.93 37.51 -27.84
CA ALA A 7 4.19 36.28 -27.56
C ALA A 7 4.77 35.61 -26.29
N VAL A 8 4.77 36.34 -25.17
CA VAL A 8 4.99 35.78 -23.83
C VAL A 8 3.71 36.00 -23.01
N ALA A 9 2.62 35.39 -23.50
CA ALA A 9 1.35 35.35 -22.79
C ALA A 9 1.28 34.05 -21.98
N ARG A 10 1.65 34.16 -20.70
CA ARG A 10 1.09 33.43 -19.55
C ARG A 10 0.94 31.91 -19.71
N LYS A 11 2.02 31.18 -19.43
CA LYS A 11 1.94 29.84 -18.79
C LYS A 11 1.38 30.04 -17.37
N ASN A 12 0.07 30.23 -17.26
CA ASN A 12 -0.61 30.03 -15.99
C ASN A 12 -0.49 28.54 -15.66
N ALA A 13 0.31 28.24 -14.63
CA ALA A 13 0.31 26.94 -13.99
C ALA A 13 -1.13 26.62 -13.59
N ALA A 14 -1.76 25.70 -14.32
CA ALA A 14 -3.03 25.13 -13.91
C ALA A 14 -2.79 24.47 -12.55
N MET A 15 -3.45 24.97 -11.51
CA MET A 15 -3.55 24.23 -10.25
C MET A 15 -4.01 22.81 -10.57
N PRO A 16 -3.47 21.76 -9.91
CA PRO A 16 -3.96 20.41 -10.09
C PRO A 16 -5.46 20.43 -9.79
N ARG A 17 -6.26 20.17 -10.83
CA ARG A 17 -7.71 20.06 -10.68
C ARG A 17 -7.98 18.95 -9.65
N PRO A 18 -8.90 19.15 -8.70
CA PRO A 18 -9.21 18.14 -7.69
C PRO A 18 -9.53 16.81 -8.37
N TYR A 19 -8.94 15.74 -7.83
CA TYR A 19 -9.01 14.38 -8.36
C TYR A 19 -10.49 13.93 -8.49
N PRO A 20 -10.92 13.36 -9.63
CA PRO A 20 -12.32 13.41 -10.04
C PRO A 20 -13.24 12.26 -9.59
N HIS A 21 -12.79 11.41 -8.68
CA HIS A 21 -13.58 10.27 -8.22
C HIS A 21 -14.06 10.49 -6.78
N ALA A 22 -15.26 10.04 -6.48
CA ALA A 22 -15.76 10.04 -5.12
C ALA A 22 -15.13 8.86 -4.38
N HIS A 23 -14.70 9.08 -3.15
CA HIS A 23 -14.39 7.99 -2.24
C HIS A 23 -15.57 7.03 -2.25
N ASP A 24 -15.33 5.75 -2.56
CA ASP A 24 -16.29 4.63 -2.52
C ASP A 24 -17.10 4.32 -3.81
N ASP A 25 -16.65 4.74 -5.00
CA ASP A 25 -17.36 4.47 -6.27
C ASP A 25 -16.95 3.17 -7.02
N CYS A 26 -16.15 2.30 -6.41
CA CYS A 26 -15.87 0.97 -6.96
C CYS A 26 -17.04 0.00 -6.74
N ASP A 27 -17.63 -0.50 -7.84
CA ASP A 27 -18.75 -1.45 -7.84
C ASP A 27 -18.44 -2.79 -7.15
N SER A 28 -17.16 -3.13 -6.99
CA SER A 28 -16.76 -4.39 -6.36
C SER A 28 -16.59 -4.29 -4.85
N CYS A 29 -16.11 -3.18 -4.31
CA CYS A 29 -15.77 -3.08 -2.89
C CYS A 29 -16.45 -1.92 -2.16
N GLY A 30 -16.94 -0.90 -2.87
CA GLY A 30 -17.58 0.28 -2.28
C GLY A 30 -16.71 1.00 -1.25
N GLN A 31 -15.38 0.98 -1.39
CA GLN A 31 -14.42 1.48 -0.38
C GLN A 31 -13.28 2.31 -0.98
N PHE A 32 -13.14 2.30 -2.29
CA PHE A 32 -12.01 2.91 -2.99
C PHE A 32 -12.50 3.53 -4.29
N ASP A 33 -11.82 4.61 -4.67
CA ASP A 33 -11.97 5.28 -5.96
C ASP A 33 -11.72 4.28 -7.09
N ALA A 34 -12.70 4.16 -7.98
CA ALA A 34 -12.54 3.48 -9.24
C ALA A 34 -11.65 4.31 -10.16
N ASP A 35 -10.71 3.64 -10.83
CA ASP A 35 -9.79 4.25 -11.79
C ASP A 35 -10.02 3.74 -13.22
N MET A 36 -10.87 2.73 -13.38
CA MET A 36 -11.20 2.16 -14.68
C MET A 36 -12.67 1.74 -14.79
N ALA A 37 -13.18 1.81 -16.02
CA ALA A 37 -14.45 1.25 -16.42
C ALA A 37 -14.22 -0.01 -17.26
N VAL A 38 -15.00 -1.04 -16.96
CA VAL A 38 -14.97 -2.34 -17.63
C VAL A 38 -16.33 -2.56 -18.27
N HIS A 39 -16.36 -2.53 -19.60
CA HIS A 39 -17.50 -2.99 -20.37
C HIS A 39 -17.28 -4.46 -20.75
N HIS A 40 -18.26 -5.33 -20.52
CA HIS A 40 -18.19 -6.73 -20.92
C HIS A 40 -19.38 -7.08 -21.78
N ARG A 41 -19.12 -7.81 -22.88
CA ARG A 41 -20.15 -8.15 -23.86
C ARG A 41 -21.03 -9.28 -23.32
N HIS A 42 -22.00 -8.92 -22.47
CA HIS A 42 -23.09 -9.77 -22.02
C HIS A 42 -24.42 -9.11 -22.44
N PRO A 43 -25.48 -9.87 -22.79
CA PRO A 43 -26.74 -9.29 -23.28
C PRO A 43 -27.39 -8.24 -22.35
N ASN A 44 -26.99 -8.19 -21.07
CA ASN A 44 -27.44 -7.21 -20.08
C ASN A 44 -26.26 -6.56 -19.31
N GLY A 45 -25.05 -6.53 -19.88
CA GLY A 45 -23.86 -6.05 -19.19
C GLY A 45 -23.85 -4.52 -19.04
N ALA A 46 -24.00 -4.02 -17.83
CA ALA A 46 -23.68 -2.64 -17.50
C ALA A 46 -22.16 -2.45 -17.37
N ASP A 47 -21.68 -1.22 -17.60
CA ASP A 47 -20.30 -0.84 -17.31
C ASP A 47 -20.04 -0.98 -15.81
N GLN A 48 -18.94 -1.66 -15.45
CA GLN A 48 -18.49 -1.79 -14.07
C GLN A 48 -17.31 -0.86 -13.80
N ARG A 49 -17.38 -0.09 -12.73
CA ARG A 49 -16.31 0.75 -12.20
C ARG A 49 -15.48 -0.02 -11.20
N LEU A 50 -14.19 -0.17 -11.47
CA LEU A 50 -13.28 -0.94 -10.62
C LEU A 50 -12.13 -0.06 -10.15
N CYS A 51 -11.74 -0.23 -8.90
CA CYS A 51 -10.46 0.26 -8.40
C CYS A 51 -9.35 -0.74 -8.75
N GLN A 52 -8.10 -0.28 -8.80
CA GLN A 52 -6.90 -1.11 -9.06
C GLN A 52 -6.86 -2.40 -8.26
N ARG A 53 -7.32 -2.35 -7.01
CA ARG A 53 -7.31 -3.51 -6.10
C ARG A 53 -8.31 -4.58 -6.53
N CYS A 54 -9.49 -4.19 -7.02
CA CYS A 54 -10.55 -5.11 -7.41
C CYS A 54 -10.44 -5.53 -8.88
N ALA A 55 -9.82 -4.70 -9.71
CA ALA A 55 -9.65 -4.94 -11.14
C ALA A 55 -9.05 -6.32 -11.44
N GLY A 56 -7.91 -6.66 -10.82
CA GLY A 56 -7.21 -7.92 -11.10
C GLY A 56 -8.09 -9.17 -10.92
N PRO A 57 -8.64 -9.42 -9.72
CA PRO A 57 -9.52 -10.57 -9.48
C PRO A 57 -10.78 -10.59 -10.36
N VAL A 58 -11.44 -9.43 -10.56
CA VAL A 58 -12.68 -9.34 -11.33
C VAL A 58 -12.43 -9.59 -12.82
N LEU A 59 -11.43 -8.92 -13.41
CA LEU A 59 -11.07 -9.09 -14.82
C LEU A 59 -10.63 -10.53 -15.11
N THR A 60 -9.82 -11.12 -14.21
CA THR A 60 -9.36 -12.50 -14.35
C THR A 60 -10.55 -13.47 -14.37
N ARG A 61 -11.49 -13.31 -13.44
CA ARG A 61 -12.71 -14.15 -13.40
C ARG A 61 -13.50 -14.02 -14.69
N LEU A 62 -13.74 -12.79 -15.15
CA LEU A 62 -14.54 -12.54 -16.36
C LEU A 62 -13.89 -13.12 -17.62
N VAL A 63 -12.57 -13.01 -17.77
CA VAL A 63 -11.84 -13.63 -18.89
C VAL A 63 -11.91 -15.16 -18.82
N LEU A 64 -11.70 -15.75 -17.64
CA LEU A 64 -11.75 -17.21 -17.46
C LEU A 64 -13.14 -17.81 -17.72
N THR A 65 -14.21 -17.03 -17.54
CA THR A 65 -15.58 -17.45 -17.87
C THR A 65 -15.98 -17.12 -19.31
N GLY A 66 -15.03 -16.72 -20.16
CA GLY A 66 -15.23 -16.53 -21.59
C GLY A 66 -15.82 -15.18 -21.98
N HIS A 67 -15.85 -14.19 -21.09
CA HIS A 67 -16.29 -12.84 -21.47
C HIS A 67 -15.21 -12.11 -22.26
N THR A 68 -15.64 -11.40 -23.31
CA THR A 68 -14.83 -10.38 -23.96
C THR A 68 -15.02 -9.05 -23.23
N LEU A 69 -13.91 -8.43 -22.85
CA LEU A 69 -13.87 -7.21 -22.06
C LEU A 69 -13.25 -6.06 -22.86
N THR A 70 -13.80 -4.87 -22.69
CA THR A 70 -13.19 -3.60 -23.06
C THR A 70 -12.91 -2.84 -21.77
N VAL A 71 -11.63 -2.60 -21.48
CA VAL A 71 -11.20 -1.85 -20.31
C VAL A 71 -10.74 -0.47 -20.76
N ARG A 72 -11.21 0.57 -20.09
CA ARG A 72 -10.77 1.95 -20.31
C ARG A 72 -10.48 2.62 -18.98
N ALA A 73 -9.51 3.54 -18.98
CA ALA A 73 -9.36 4.45 -17.86
C ALA A 73 -10.63 5.30 -17.74
N LEU A 74 -11.02 5.64 -16.51
CA LEU A 74 -12.08 6.63 -16.30
C LEU A 74 -11.51 8.01 -16.61
N ASP A 75 -12.09 8.67 -17.62
CA ASP A 75 -11.74 10.04 -17.97
C ASP A 75 -12.58 11.02 -17.14
N HIS A 76 -12.12 12.27 -17.08
CA HIS A 76 -12.75 13.34 -16.29
C HIS A 76 -14.23 13.61 -16.65
N ASP A 77 -14.62 13.24 -17.87
CA ASP A 77 -15.95 13.50 -18.44
C ASP A 77 -16.96 12.35 -18.21
N ASP A 78 -16.56 11.24 -17.57
CA ASP A 78 -17.43 10.08 -17.31
C ASP A 78 -18.44 10.27 -16.15
N ARG A 79 -18.82 11.51 -15.82
CA ARG A 79 -19.89 11.76 -14.84
C ARG A 79 -21.27 11.57 -15.50
N ILE A 80 -21.94 10.46 -15.20
CA ILE A 80 -23.40 10.36 -15.33
C ILE A 80 -24.05 10.83 -14.03
N ASP A 81 -24.85 11.89 -14.15
CA ASP A 81 -25.90 12.39 -13.27
C ASP A 81 -26.09 11.68 -11.92
N GLN A 82 -25.47 12.23 -10.87
CA GLN A 82 -25.99 12.13 -9.51
C GLN A 82 -25.91 13.51 -8.87
N GLY A 83 -27.08 14.04 -8.53
CA GLY A 83 -27.27 15.41 -8.07
C GLY A 83 -26.78 15.67 -6.64
N THR A 84 -26.60 16.97 -6.40
CA THR A 84 -26.51 17.73 -5.12
C THR A 84 -25.17 17.84 -4.36
N PRO A 85 -24.94 18.98 -3.63
CA PRO A 85 -23.63 19.59 -3.38
C PRO A 85 -23.21 19.68 -1.89
N GLY A 86 -21.93 20.01 -1.64
CA GLY A 86 -21.52 20.70 -0.40
C GLY A 86 -20.08 20.47 0.12
N THR A 87 -19.30 21.57 0.16
CA THR A 87 -18.49 22.09 1.32
C THR A 87 -17.44 21.17 2.00
N GLY A 88 -16.18 21.51 2.31
CA GLY A 88 -15.45 22.77 2.55
C GLY A 88 -14.52 22.57 3.80
N HIS A 89 -13.32 23.20 3.82
CA HIS A 89 -12.35 23.35 4.95
C HIS A 89 -11.44 22.17 5.34
N ASP A 90 -10.22 22.32 5.91
CA ASP A 90 -9.18 23.36 5.99
C ASP A 90 -7.92 22.67 6.58
N ALA A 91 -6.74 23.29 6.38
CA ALA A 91 -5.41 22.82 6.80
C ALA A 91 -5.10 23.01 8.30
N VAL A 92 -4.23 22.17 8.87
CA VAL A 92 -3.49 22.47 10.11
C VAL A 92 -2.08 21.85 10.07
N ASP A 93 -1.08 22.72 10.27
CA ASP A 93 0.34 22.44 10.49
C ASP A 93 0.64 21.98 11.93
N GLY A 94 1.70 21.19 12.10
CA GLY A 94 2.26 20.89 13.43
C GLY A 94 3.50 20.01 13.36
N HIS A 95 4.69 20.63 13.38
CA HIS A 95 6.00 19.98 13.43
C HIS A 95 6.56 20.02 14.86
N PRO A 96 7.00 18.88 15.43
CA PRO A 96 7.84 18.91 16.62
C PRO A 96 9.29 18.48 16.36
N ASP A 97 10.15 19.17 17.12
CA ASP A 97 11.61 19.20 17.23
C ASP A 97 12.27 17.84 17.57
N PRO A 98 13.37 17.41 16.92
CA PRO A 98 14.02 16.13 17.23
C PRO A 98 15.07 16.25 18.33
N THR A 99 14.79 15.59 19.46
CA THR A 99 15.77 15.32 20.52
C THR A 99 16.84 14.36 20.02
N THR A 100 18.10 14.72 20.23
CA THR A 100 19.31 14.00 19.81
C THR A 100 19.43 12.63 20.50
N LEU A 101 19.07 11.56 19.79
CA LEU A 101 19.33 10.18 20.19
C LEU A 101 20.72 9.74 19.71
N SER A 102 21.53 9.24 20.62
CA SER A 102 22.84 8.65 20.34
C SER A 102 22.68 7.46 19.39
N HIS A 103 23.07 7.64 18.12
CA HIS A 103 23.04 6.60 17.11
C HIS A 103 24.24 5.67 17.27
N GLU A 104 24.03 4.51 17.90
CA GLU A 104 24.85 3.35 17.56
C GLU A 104 24.67 3.07 16.07
N ARG A 105 25.80 3.03 15.35
CA ARG A 105 25.82 2.87 13.90
C ARG A 105 25.53 1.41 13.57
N ILE A 106 24.28 1.09 13.26
CA ILE A 106 23.90 -0.24 12.76
C ILE A 106 24.31 -0.35 11.30
N GLU A 107 25.14 -1.34 10.99
CA GLU A 107 25.63 -1.60 9.64
C GLU A 107 24.51 -2.16 8.73
N PRO A 108 24.52 -1.81 7.44
CA PRO A 108 23.51 -2.28 6.51
C PRO A 108 23.66 -3.79 6.21
N ARG A 109 22.53 -4.48 5.99
CA ARG A 109 22.49 -5.95 5.81
C ARG A 109 21.80 -6.35 4.51
N HIS A 110 22.28 -7.41 3.88
CA HIS A 110 21.68 -7.96 2.66
C HIS A 110 20.65 -9.03 3.03
N VAL A 111 19.39 -8.81 2.70
CA VAL A 111 18.33 -9.81 2.85
C VAL A 111 17.59 -9.92 1.53
N GLU A 112 17.53 -11.13 0.97
CA GLU A 112 16.92 -11.39 -0.34
C GLU A 112 17.47 -10.42 -1.42
N GLY A 113 18.79 -10.27 -1.51
CA GLY A 113 19.44 -9.39 -2.49
C GLY A 113 19.33 -7.89 -2.21
N VAL A 114 18.57 -7.48 -1.19
CA VAL A 114 18.33 -6.07 -0.85
C VAL A 114 19.18 -5.62 0.32
N LEU A 115 19.89 -4.49 0.14
CA LEU A 115 20.59 -3.82 1.21
C LEU A 115 19.62 -3.04 2.10
N TRP A 116 19.34 -3.56 3.28
CA TRP A 116 18.55 -2.89 4.31
C TRP A 116 19.43 -1.99 5.17
N THR A 117 19.03 -0.72 5.26
CA THR A 117 19.57 0.25 6.21
C THR A 117 18.47 0.66 7.21
N VAL A 118 18.86 1.27 8.33
CA VAL A 118 17.90 1.81 9.30
C VAL A 118 17.02 2.89 8.65
N GLU A 119 17.59 3.72 7.77
CA GLU A 119 16.88 4.79 7.07
C GLU A 119 15.81 4.24 6.11
N LEU A 120 16.12 3.14 5.42
CA LEU A 120 15.19 2.48 4.51
C LEU A 120 14.06 1.77 5.28
N ALA A 121 14.40 1.13 6.40
CA ALA A 121 13.43 0.57 7.34
C ALA A 121 12.52 1.65 7.93
N GLU A 122 13.06 2.80 8.29
CA GLU A 122 12.30 3.95 8.79
C GLU A 122 11.28 4.43 7.75
N GLN A 123 11.71 4.58 6.50
CA GLN A 123 10.85 4.97 5.39
C GLN A 123 9.73 3.94 5.15
N ALA A 124 10.05 2.64 5.19
CA ALA A 124 9.06 1.57 5.09
C ALA A 124 8.04 1.63 6.25
N LEU A 125 8.50 1.81 7.49
CA LEU A 125 7.65 1.82 8.68
C LEU A 125 6.73 3.05 8.74
N ARG A 126 7.16 4.20 8.24
CA ARG A 126 6.30 5.38 8.09
C ARG A 126 5.10 5.09 7.19
N GLY A 127 5.32 4.40 6.07
CA GLY A 127 4.25 4.01 5.15
C GLY A 127 3.36 2.86 5.65
N ALA A 128 3.84 2.03 6.59
CA ALA A 128 3.15 0.83 7.05
C ALA A 128 1.97 1.08 8.03
N ARG A 129 1.68 2.35 8.35
CA ARG A 129 0.63 2.77 9.30
C ARG A 129 0.84 2.18 10.72
N PRO A 130 0.08 2.59 11.76
CA PRO A 130 0.31 2.12 13.13
C PRO A 130 0.20 0.60 13.29
N ALA A 131 -0.76 -0.01 12.59
CA ALA A 131 -0.99 -1.46 12.66
C ALA A 131 0.25 -2.28 12.23
N GLY A 132 0.97 -1.85 11.20
CA GLY A 132 2.21 -2.52 10.78
C GLY A 132 3.34 -2.37 11.81
N SER A 133 3.48 -1.18 12.39
CA SER A 133 4.48 -0.92 13.45
C SER A 133 4.20 -1.73 14.71
N THR A 134 2.96 -1.80 15.17
CA THR A 134 2.57 -2.61 16.34
C THR A 134 2.87 -4.10 16.10
N PHE A 135 2.57 -4.62 14.92
CA PHE A 135 2.88 -6.01 14.57
C PHE A 135 4.39 -6.28 14.65
N LEU A 136 5.21 -5.41 14.05
CA LEU A 136 6.66 -5.58 14.06
C LEU A 136 7.27 -5.44 15.45
N ARG A 137 6.80 -4.47 16.25
CA ARG A 137 7.22 -4.30 17.65
C ARG A 137 7.00 -5.61 18.42
N VAL A 138 5.78 -6.12 18.41
CA VAL A 138 5.43 -7.36 19.12
C VAL A 138 6.27 -8.54 18.61
N LEU A 139 6.47 -8.66 17.30
CA LEU A 139 7.27 -9.75 16.73
C LEU A 139 8.75 -9.65 17.11
N ILE A 140 9.31 -8.43 17.16
CA ILE A 140 10.68 -8.15 17.62
C ILE A 140 10.83 -8.44 19.12
N ASP A 141 9.84 -8.07 19.94
CA ASP A 141 9.82 -8.36 21.37
C ASP A 141 9.76 -9.87 21.66
N GLN A 142 9.29 -10.68 20.71
CA GLN A 142 9.36 -12.15 20.76
C GLN A 142 10.66 -12.73 20.17
N GLY A 143 11.65 -11.89 19.87
CA GLY A 143 12.93 -12.32 19.30
C GLY A 143 12.90 -12.56 17.78
N GLY A 144 11.91 -12.00 17.07
CA GLY A 144 11.79 -12.11 15.62
C GLY A 144 10.92 -13.28 15.13
N THR A 145 10.52 -14.20 16.01
CA THR A 145 9.65 -15.33 15.65
C THR A 145 8.51 -15.50 16.67
N ALA A 146 7.27 -15.64 16.19
CA ALA A 146 6.12 -15.88 17.06
C ALA A 146 4.99 -16.61 16.33
N THR A 147 4.21 -17.41 17.06
CA THR A 147 3.02 -18.06 16.50
C THR A 147 1.91 -17.05 16.21
N ALA A 148 1.06 -17.34 15.22
CA ALA A 148 -0.09 -16.51 14.91
C ALA A 148 -1.04 -16.37 16.10
N ALA A 149 -1.22 -17.45 16.90
CA ALA A 149 -2.02 -17.37 18.13
C ALA A 149 -1.43 -16.37 19.14
N ARG A 150 -0.12 -16.42 19.39
CA ARG A 150 0.57 -15.52 20.31
C ARG A 150 0.52 -14.07 19.85
N LEU A 151 0.69 -13.83 18.55
CA LEU A 151 0.60 -12.48 18.00
C LEU A 151 -0.81 -11.90 18.11
N ARG A 152 -1.86 -12.70 17.92
CA ARG A 152 -3.25 -12.24 18.12
C ARG A 152 -3.51 -11.85 19.58
N GLU A 153 -3.01 -12.65 20.51
CA GLU A 153 -3.12 -12.39 21.95
C GLU A 153 -2.45 -11.06 22.33
N LEU A 154 -1.19 -10.85 21.89
CA LEU A 154 -0.40 -9.67 22.25
C LEU A 154 -0.86 -8.39 21.55
N THR A 155 -1.33 -8.50 20.31
CA THR A 155 -1.79 -7.33 19.54
C THR A 155 -3.27 -6.99 19.77
N GLY A 156 -4.05 -7.92 20.33
CA GLY A 156 -5.51 -7.84 20.38
C GLY A 156 -6.18 -7.90 18.99
N GLN A 157 -5.43 -8.17 17.92
CA GLN A 157 -5.93 -8.15 16.54
C GLN A 157 -6.22 -9.57 16.06
N HIS A 158 -7.43 -9.82 15.58
CA HIS A 158 -7.78 -11.11 14.99
C HIS A 158 -7.22 -11.28 13.56
N ASN A 159 -7.02 -10.16 12.84
CA ASN A 159 -6.61 -10.14 11.44
C ASN A 159 -5.14 -9.72 11.27
N LEU A 160 -4.22 -10.65 11.58
CA LEU A 160 -2.78 -10.45 11.39
C LEU A 160 -2.38 -10.34 9.90
N HIS A 161 -3.20 -10.87 9.00
CA HIS A 161 -2.94 -10.80 7.56
C HIS A 161 -2.88 -9.34 7.09
N HIS A 162 -3.81 -8.50 7.53
CA HIS A 162 -3.82 -7.08 7.16
C HIS A 162 -2.58 -6.33 7.68
N MET A 163 -2.16 -6.59 8.93
CA MET A 163 -0.96 -5.97 9.50
C MET A 163 0.30 -6.36 8.70
N THR A 164 0.45 -7.66 8.42
CA THR A 164 1.56 -8.21 7.63
C THR A 164 1.58 -7.66 6.20
N LEU A 165 0.40 -7.58 5.57
CA LEU A 165 0.25 -7.05 4.22
C LEU A 165 0.69 -5.58 4.16
N THR A 166 0.33 -4.78 5.17
CA THR A 166 0.66 -3.36 5.21
C THR A 166 2.17 -3.13 5.32
N VAL A 167 2.84 -3.91 6.17
CA VAL A 167 4.31 -3.91 6.28
C VAL A 167 4.97 -4.28 4.96
N ASN A 168 4.59 -5.44 4.38
CA ASN A 168 5.21 -5.93 3.15
C ASN A 168 4.94 -5.02 1.95
N THR A 169 3.75 -4.41 1.88
CA THR A 169 3.42 -3.44 0.83
C THR A 169 4.27 -2.19 0.95
N SER A 170 4.45 -1.69 2.17
CA SER A 170 5.26 -0.50 2.40
C SER A 170 6.74 -0.76 2.10
N ALA A 171 7.27 -1.89 2.54
CA ALA A 171 8.63 -2.32 2.23
C ALA A 171 8.86 -2.42 0.71
N ARG A 172 7.93 -3.00 -0.05
CA ARG A 172 8.04 -3.06 -1.51
C ARG A 172 8.07 -1.69 -2.17
N ARG A 173 7.28 -0.73 -1.67
CA ARG A 173 7.24 0.63 -2.25
C ARG A 173 8.58 1.34 -2.11
N VAL A 174 9.23 1.25 -0.96
CA VAL A 174 10.52 1.94 -0.73
C VAL A 174 11.67 1.28 -1.49
N LEU A 175 11.55 -0.02 -1.79
CA LEU A 175 12.55 -0.77 -2.56
C LEU A 175 12.41 -0.65 -4.08
N GLY A 176 11.54 0.23 -4.57
CA GLY A 176 11.32 0.40 -6.00
C GLY A 176 10.66 -0.81 -6.67
N GLY A 177 9.96 -1.65 -5.89
CA GLY A 177 9.18 -2.75 -6.42
C GLY A 177 8.16 -2.22 -7.43
N ARG A 178 8.21 -2.74 -8.66
CA ARG A 178 7.25 -2.38 -9.71
C ARG A 178 5.82 -2.68 -9.25
N GLN A 179 4.90 -1.75 -9.51
CA GLN A 179 3.47 -1.88 -9.19
C GLN A 179 2.80 -3.06 -9.90
N ASP A 180 3.44 -3.62 -10.93
CA ASP A 180 2.99 -4.78 -11.71
C ASP A 180 3.21 -6.14 -11.03
N GLY A 181 3.81 -6.17 -9.83
CA GLY A 181 4.06 -7.41 -9.08
C GLY A 181 5.23 -8.26 -9.61
N SER A 182 6.01 -7.74 -10.57
CA SER A 182 7.22 -8.37 -11.12
C SER A 182 8.50 -8.10 -10.30
N GLY A 183 8.39 -7.35 -9.20
CA GLY A 183 9.49 -7.15 -8.24
C GLY A 183 9.71 -8.33 -7.30
N GLU A 184 10.95 -8.48 -6.83
CA GLU A 184 11.33 -9.44 -5.81
C GLU A 184 10.34 -9.34 -4.63
N ARG A 185 9.70 -10.48 -4.30
CA ARG A 185 8.60 -10.53 -3.33
C ARG A 185 9.15 -10.45 -1.92
N LEU A 186 9.75 -9.33 -1.59
CA LEU A 186 10.27 -9.09 -0.26
C LEU A 186 9.16 -9.28 0.77
N ARG A 187 9.40 -10.21 1.70
CA ARG A 187 8.52 -10.49 2.84
C ARG A 187 9.33 -10.20 4.10
N VAL A 188 9.04 -9.06 4.72
CA VAL A 188 9.66 -8.68 5.99
C VAL A 188 9.24 -9.68 7.07
N ALA A 189 7.93 -9.99 7.13
CA ALA A 189 7.41 -11.06 7.95
C ALA A 189 6.95 -12.22 7.05
N ILE A 190 7.58 -13.36 7.26
CA ILE A 190 7.37 -14.57 6.48
C ILE A 190 6.33 -15.44 7.19
N PRO A 191 5.13 -15.61 6.64
CA PRO A 191 4.17 -16.57 7.18
C PRO A 191 4.64 -17.99 6.86
N ARG A 192 4.66 -18.86 7.87
CA ARG A 192 4.92 -20.29 7.70
C ARG A 192 3.60 -21.08 7.85
N PRO A 193 3.29 -21.97 6.90
CA PRO A 193 2.13 -22.86 7.01
C PRO A 193 2.36 -23.89 8.12
N ASP A 194 1.27 -24.45 8.63
CA ASP A 194 1.33 -25.52 9.64
C ASP A 194 2.11 -26.74 9.12
N PRO A 195 3.19 -27.16 9.80
CA PRO A 195 3.97 -28.33 9.40
C PRO A 195 3.16 -29.63 9.39
N ASN A 196 2.10 -29.71 10.20
CA ASN A 196 1.21 -30.86 10.29
C ASN A 196 0.05 -30.79 9.28
N ALA A 197 -0.18 -29.64 8.66
CA ALA A 197 -1.21 -29.43 7.65
C ALA A 197 -0.69 -28.52 6.51
N PRO A 198 0.27 -28.97 5.70
CA PRO A 198 0.94 -28.14 4.70
C PRO A 198 0.02 -27.66 3.55
N ARG A 199 -1.15 -28.27 3.40
CA ARG A 199 -2.20 -27.81 2.46
C ARG A 199 -3.12 -26.74 3.05
N SER A 200 -3.00 -26.47 4.35
CA SER A 200 -3.77 -25.44 5.02
C SER A 200 -3.30 -24.06 4.59
N GLN A 201 -4.25 -23.15 4.33
CA GLN A 201 -3.95 -21.74 4.14
C GLN A 201 -3.73 -21.00 5.47
N THR A 202 -3.86 -21.72 6.60
CA THR A 202 -3.67 -21.15 7.93
C THR A 202 -2.19 -20.92 8.20
N VAL A 203 -1.84 -19.67 8.51
CA VAL A 203 -0.51 -19.30 8.99
C VAL A 203 -0.34 -19.78 10.43
N HIS A 204 0.69 -20.59 10.67
CA HIS A 204 1.04 -21.11 11.99
C HIS A 204 1.92 -20.11 12.74
N ASP A 205 2.99 -19.62 12.10
CA ASP A 205 3.96 -18.70 12.70
C ASP A 205 4.44 -17.64 11.70
N TYR A 206 4.94 -16.55 12.27
CA TYR A 206 5.59 -15.46 11.55
C TYR A 206 7.05 -15.38 11.99
N THR A 207 7.92 -15.12 11.04
CA THR A 207 9.37 -14.97 11.26
C THR A 207 9.89 -13.73 10.55
N LEU A 208 10.78 -13.01 11.22
CA LEU A 208 11.66 -12.01 10.65
C LEU A 208 13.05 -12.64 10.40
N PRO A 209 13.71 -12.32 9.28
CA PRO A 209 15.12 -12.60 9.13
C PRO A 209 15.92 -12.01 10.30
N GLU A 210 16.79 -12.80 10.93
CA GLU A 210 17.54 -12.39 12.13
C GLU A 210 18.31 -11.08 11.91
N ASP A 211 18.88 -10.92 10.71
CA ASP A 211 19.62 -9.71 10.32
C ASP A 211 18.76 -8.44 10.24
N LEU A 212 17.43 -8.57 10.05
CA LEU A 212 16.52 -7.42 10.01
C LEU A 212 16.03 -6.99 11.38
N VAL A 213 16.06 -7.87 12.38
CA VAL A 213 15.57 -7.55 13.73
C VAL A 213 16.23 -6.28 14.30
N PRO A 214 17.57 -6.14 14.35
CA PRO A 214 18.19 -4.93 14.90
C PRO A 214 17.93 -3.68 14.04
N ILE A 215 17.80 -3.83 12.72
CA ILE A 215 17.53 -2.72 11.80
C ILE A 215 16.12 -2.17 12.03
N LEU A 216 15.13 -3.07 12.11
CA LEU A 216 13.72 -2.72 12.31
C LEU A 216 13.46 -2.17 13.71
N ASP A 217 14.11 -2.71 14.75
CA ASP A 217 14.01 -2.20 16.12
C ASP A 217 14.52 -0.74 16.19
N ALA A 218 15.72 -0.48 15.66
CA ALA A 218 16.27 0.86 15.63
C ALA A 218 15.40 1.84 14.84
N ALA A 219 14.83 1.41 13.71
CA ALA A 219 13.93 2.22 12.91
C ALA A 219 12.62 2.54 13.64
N LEU A 220 12.03 1.57 14.36
CA LEU A 220 10.85 1.77 15.21
C LEU A 220 11.13 2.80 16.31
N ARG A 221 12.28 2.68 16.99
CA ARG A 221 12.72 3.66 18.00
C ARG A 221 12.85 5.07 17.44
N ARG A 222 13.43 5.23 16.24
CA ARG A 222 13.57 6.54 15.56
C ARG A 222 12.24 7.21 15.23
N ILE A 223 11.22 6.44 14.87
CA ILE A 223 9.88 6.99 14.59
C ILE A 223 9.01 7.11 15.84
N GLY A 224 9.54 6.81 17.03
CA GLY A 224 8.81 6.87 18.29
C GLY A 224 7.69 5.85 18.41
N ARG A 225 7.79 4.70 17.74
CA ARG A 225 6.75 3.65 17.72
C ARG A 225 7.21 2.34 18.28
#